data_AF-A0A924C3N6-F1
#
_entry.id   AF-A0A924C3N6-F1
#
_cell.length_a   1.000
_cell.length_b   1.000
_cell.length_c   1.000
_cell.angle_alpha   90.00
_cell.angle_beta   90.00
_cell.angle_gamma   90.00
#
_symmetry.space_group_name_H-M   'P 1'
#
loop_
_entity.id
_entity.type
_entity.pdbx_description
1 polymer ?
#
loop_
_entity_poly.entity_id
_entity_poly.type
_entity_poly.pdbx_seq_one_letter_code
_entity_poly.pdbx_strand_id
1 'polypeptide(L)'
;MAELGERLTGELTHLAICWRVVRRDGVALGFTTHDRPLLVAGLRFESAPGMAPSAIVANDDLEIDTMDVAGALTADAISGADLAAGRFDGASVEVFMVDWQAPDAGQQRLACGTLGTVESGTDADSGFTAALRGPTAMLAATAVESYAPECRAELGDGRCRVAMRGRTLRALVVADDDSGLVFAGLAGLETDFIDGRLRVLEGPMAGIERRIVDAAGTTLRLDEALALATGSRVQLWQGCDKRFATCRERFGNAMNFRGEPHVPGGDVLTRFGGN
;
A
#
# COMPACT_ATOMS: atom_id res chain seq x y z
N MET A 1 -25.22 9.28 17.36
CA MET A 1 -24.50 8.84 18.59
C MET A 1 -25.45 8.36 19.67
N ALA A 2 -26.55 9.06 19.99
CA ALA A 2 -27.50 8.64 21.04
C ALA A 2 -28.32 7.36 20.71
N GLU A 3 -28.70 7.16 19.44
CA GLU A 3 -29.61 6.07 19.03
C GLU A 3 -29.04 4.65 19.15
N LEU A 4 -27.74 4.44 18.92
CA LEU A 4 -27.16 3.09 19.00
C LEU A 4 -26.87 2.64 20.44
N GLY A 5 -26.56 3.60 21.33
CA GLY A 5 -26.33 3.33 22.76
C GLY A 5 -27.57 2.80 23.46
N GLU A 6 -28.75 3.34 23.12
CA GLU A 6 -30.03 2.88 23.67
C GLU A 6 -30.40 1.47 23.15
N ARG A 7 -30.08 1.17 21.90
CA ARG A 7 -30.28 -0.16 21.29
C ARG A 7 -29.39 -1.25 21.87
N LEU A 8 -28.19 -0.92 22.33
CA LEU A 8 -27.28 -1.84 23.02
C LEU A 8 -27.82 -2.33 24.38
N THR A 9 -28.72 -1.56 25.00
CA THR A 9 -29.31 -1.87 26.31
C THR A 9 -30.63 -2.65 26.24
N GLY A 10 -31.15 -2.91 25.04
CA GLY A 10 -32.38 -3.68 24.84
C GLY A 10 -32.21 -5.19 25.06
N GLU A 11 -33.29 -5.89 25.42
CA GLU A 11 -33.30 -7.36 25.55
C GLU A 11 -33.04 -8.10 24.23
N LEU A 12 -33.41 -7.46 23.10
CA LEU A 12 -33.15 -7.95 21.75
C LEU A 12 -32.35 -6.90 21.00
N THR A 13 -31.17 -7.30 20.54
CA THR A 13 -30.27 -6.43 19.77
C THR A 13 -30.27 -6.84 18.30
N HIS A 14 -30.40 -5.85 17.41
CA HIS A 14 -30.40 -6.03 15.96
C HIS A 14 -29.06 -5.60 15.36
N LEU A 15 -27.97 -6.06 15.95
CA LEU A 15 -26.63 -5.55 15.63
C LEU A 15 -25.92 -6.47 14.64
N ALA A 16 -25.28 -5.85 13.65
CA ALA A 16 -24.39 -6.52 12.72
C ALA A 16 -23.01 -5.85 12.76
N ILE A 17 -21.96 -6.67 12.69
CA ILE A 17 -20.60 -6.18 12.54
C ILE A 17 -20.34 -5.98 11.05
N CYS A 18 -19.75 -4.85 10.73
CA CYS A 18 -19.37 -4.44 9.39
C CYS A 18 -17.87 -4.15 9.34
N TRP A 19 -17.24 -4.64 8.29
CA TRP A 19 -15.83 -4.44 7.98
C TRP A 19 -15.73 -3.63 6.70
N ARG A 20 -15.06 -2.49 6.77
CA ARG A 20 -14.73 -1.69 5.60
C ARG A 20 -13.23 -1.80 5.35
N VAL A 21 -12.85 -2.36 4.22
CA VAL A 21 -11.45 -2.48 3.77
C VAL A 21 -11.27 -1.54 2.59
N VAL A 22 -10.41 -0.54 2.73
CA VAL A 22 -10.09 0.40 1.66
C VAL A 22 -8.66 0.16 1.21
N ARG A 23 -8.53 -0.30 -0.04
CA ARG A 23 -7.24 -0.55 -0.68
C ARG A 23 -6.59 0.77 -1.11
N ARG A 24 -5.25 0.75 -1.27
CA ARG A 24 -4.47 1.94 -1.68
C ARG A 24 -4.80 2.47 -3.08
N ASP A 25 -5.43 1.67 -3.92
CA ASP A 25 -5.91 2.07 -5.24
C ASP A 25 -7.28 2.76 -5.22
N GLY A 26 -7.92 2.86 -4.05
CA GLY A 26 -9.20 3.54 -3.84
C GLY A 26 -10.42 2.62 -3.89
N VAL A 27 -10.24 1.31 -4.12
CA VAL A 27 -11.34 0.34 -4.05
C VAL A 27 -11.72 0.09 -2.59
N ALA A 28 -13.00 0.23 -2.27
CA ALA A 28 -13.56 -0.08 -0.95
C ALA A 28 -14.37 -1.38 -1.03
N LEU A 29 -14.08 -2.32 -0.13
CA LEU A 29 -14.81 -3.57 0.06
C LEU A 29 -15.52 -3.53 1.41
N GLY A 30 -16.77 -3.99 1.43
CA GLY A 30 -17.57 -4.11 2.63
C GLY A 30 -17.89 -5.57 2.91
N PHE A 31 -17.70 -6.02 4.15
CA PHE A 31 -18.11 -7.35 4.61
C PHE A 31 -18.98 -7.23 5.86
N THR A 32 -20.00 -8.07 6.00
CA THR A 32 -20.85 -8.07 7.19
C THR A 32 -21.04 -9.48 7.75
N THR A 33 -21.24 -9.55 9.07
CA THR A 33 -21.66 -10.78 9.76
C THR A 33 -23.15 -11.06 9.64
N HIS A 34 -23.93 -10.13 9.07
CA HIS A 34 -25.34 -10.36 8.78
C HIS A 34 -25.50 -11.39 7.66
N ASP A 35 -26.59 -12.14 7.65
CA ASP A 35 -26.87 -13.17 6.65
C ASP A 35 -27.27 -12.57 5.28
N ARG A 36 -27.58 -11.27 5.23
CA ARG A 36 -27.92 -10.54 4.02
C ARG A 36 -26.99 -9.35 3.79
N PRO A 37 -26.75 -8.99 2.51
CA PRO A 37 -25.99 -7.79 2.20
C PRO A 37 -26.65 -6.53 2.75
N LEU A 38 -25.85 -5.65 3.34
CA LEU A 38 -26.28 -4.38 3.93
C LEU A 38 -25.77 -3.20 3.10
N LEU A 39 -26.55 -2.13 3.01
CA LEU A 39 -26.09 -0.87 2.44
C LEU A 39 -25.83 0.11 3.60
N VAL A 40 -24.60 0.58 3.74
CA VAL A 40 -24.21 1.51 4.79
C VAL A 40 -23.42 2.66 4.19
N ALA A 41 -23.90 3.89 4.36
CA ALA A 41 -23.26 5.10 3.83
C ALA A 41 -22.92 4.99 2.33
N GLY A 42 -23.78 4.33 1.54
CA GLY A 42 -23.60 4.12 0.10
C GLY A 42 -22.63 3.00 -0.30
N LEU A 43 -21.96 2.33 0.64
CA LEU A 43 -21.16 1.14 0.39
C LEU A 43 -21.99 -0.12 0.66
N ARG A 44 -21.92 -1.09 -0.25
CA ARG A 44 -22.55 -2.40 -0.08
C ARG A 44 -21.61 -3.33 0.68
N PHE A 45 -22.10 -3.90 1.76
CA PHE A 45 -21.43 -4.88 2.60
C PHE A 45 -21.97 -6.26 2.27
N GLU A 46 -21.13 -7.15 1.76
CA GLU A 46 -21.54 -8.50 1.39
C GLU A 46 -21.56 -9.43 2.61
N SER A 47 -22.54 -10.34 2.65
CA SER A 47 -22.70 -11.33 3.73
C SER A 47 -21.84 -12.59 3.53
N ALA A 48 -21.36 -12.83 2.31
CA ALA A 48 -20.45 -13.91 1.97
C ALA A 48 -19.20 -13.34 1.27
N PRO A 49 -17.98 -13.74 1.66
CA PRO A 49 -17.64 -14.59 2.80
C PRO A 49 -17.63 -13.72 4.05
N GLY A 50 -18.65 -13.82 4.91
CA GLY A 50 -18.75 -12.96 6.09
C GLY A 50 -17.44 -12.98 6.91
N MET A 51 -16.84 -11.82 7.14
CA MET A 51 -15.63 -11.72 7.97
C MET A 51 -16.05 -11.82 9.45
N ALA A 52 -15.73 -12.95 10.08
CA ALA A 52 -15.85 -13.10 11.52
C ALA A 52 -14.52 -12.73 12.20
N PRO A 53 -14.47 -11.73 13.12
CA PRO A 53 -13.29 -11.49 13.93
C PRO A 53 -12.97 -12.72 14.78
N SER A 54 -11.69 -13.11 14.86
CA SER A 54 -11.18 -14.06 15.86
C SER A 54 -11.26 -13.47 17.28
N ALA A 55 -10.73 -12.25 17.47
CA ALA A 55 -10.86 -11.44 18.67
C ALA A 55 -10.46 -9.98 18.36
N ILE A 56 -11.07 -9.02 19.06
CA ILE A 56 -10.62 -7.62 19.08
C ILE A 56 -10.12 -7.36 20.49
N VAL A 57 -8.81 -7.12 20.63
CA VAL A 57 -8.17 -6.75 21.90
C VAL A 57 -7.79 -5.28 21.79
N ALA A 58 -8.29 -4.46 22.71
CA ALA A 58 -7.91 -3.07 22.85
C ALA A 58 -7.25 -2.90 24.22
N ASN A 59 -6.08 -2.26 24.25
CA ASN A 59 -5.37 -1.93 25.48
C ASN A 59 -5.23 -0.41 25.59
N ASP A 60 -5.06 0.10 26.82
CA ASP A 60 -4.88 1.53 27.10
C ASP A 60 -3.40 1.97 27.13
N ASP A 61 -2.49 1.07 26.71
CA ASP A 61 -1.05 1.30 26.70
C ASP A 61 -0.54 1.81 25.33
N LEU A 62 0.69 2.33 25.30
CA LEU A 62 1.35 2.82 24.07
C LEU A 62 2.12 1.71 23.32
N GLU A 63 1.97 0.45 23.72
CA GLU A 63 2.49 -0.66 22.92
C GLU A 63 1.76 -0.71 21.57
N ILE A 64 2.45 -1.21 20.54
CA ILE A 64 1.81 -1.38 19.23
C ILE A 64 0.75 -2.46 19.40
N ASP A 65 -0.51 -2.03 19.50
CA ASP A 65 -1.66 -2.92 19.47
C ASP A 65 -1.59 -3.72 18.18
N THR A 66 -1.13 -4.95 18.32
CA THR A 66 -1.11 -5.92 17.24
C THR A 66 -2.40 -6.71 17.41
N MET A 67 -3.36 -6.41 16.54
CA MET A 67 -4.59 -7.18 16.49
C MET A 67 -4.41 -8.22 15.39
N ASP A 68 -4.28 -9.48 15.79
CA ASP A 68 -4.24 -10.59 14.83
C ASP A 68 -5.65 -10.84 14.31
N VAL A 69 -5.90 -10.40 13.08
CA VAL A 69 -7.15 -10.66 12.38
C VAL A 69 -6.93 -11.91 11.54
N ALA A 70 -7.45 -13.03 12.04
CA ALA A 70 -7.61 -14.23 11.23
C ALA A 70 -9.00 -14.20 10.59
N GLY A 71 -9.05 -14.29 9.27
CA GLY A 71 -10.30 -14.33 8.51
C GLY A 71 -10.25 -15.40 7.45
N ALA A 72 -11.24 -16.30 7.43
CA ALA A 72 -11.46 -17.16 6.28
C ALA A 72 -12.14 -16.32 5.18
N LEU A 73 -11.36 -15.66 4.32
CA LEU A 73 -11.88 -15.09 3.08
C LEU A 73 -11.93 -16.20 2.03
N THR A 74 -13.05 -16.89 1.95
CA THR A 74 -13.34 -17.79 0.84
C THR A 74 -14.44 -17.19 -0.04
N ALA A 75 -14.10 -16.28 -0.95
CA ALA A 75 -14.90 -15.97 -2.15
C ALA A 75 -14.27 -14.89 -3.05
N ASP A 76 -14.69 -14.91 -4.32
CA ASP A 76 -14.40 -14.08 -5.52
C ASP A 76 -13.94 -12.62 -5.34
N ALA A 77 -14.21 -11.97 -4.20
CA ALA A 77 -13.85 -10.58 -3.94
C ALA A 77 -12.37 -10.36 -3.58
N ILE A 78 -11.71 -11.37 -3.01
CA ILE A 78 -10.29 -11.32 -2.62
C ILE A 78 -9.61 -12.58 -3.17
N SER A 79 -9.03 -12.46 -4.36
CA SER A 79 -8.38 -13.58 -5.03
C SER A 79 -6.96 -13.82 -4.51
N GLY A 80 -6.46 -15.06 -4.60
CA GLY A 80 -5.06 -15.36 -4.28
C GLY A 80 -4.07 -14.58 -5.16
N ALA A 81 -4.44 -14.31 -6.42
CA ALA A 81 -3.64 -13.47 -7.32
C ALA A 81 -3.54 -12.03 -6.82
N ASP A 82 -4.62 -11.51 -6.24
CA ASP A 82 -4.66 -10.18 -5.64
C ASP A 82 -3.79 -10.10 -4.39
N LEU A 83 -3.86 -11.12 -3.52
CA LEU A 83 -3.01 -11.22 -2.33
C LEU A 83 -1.52 -11.32 -2.71
N ALA A 84 -1.19 -12.21 -3.65
CA ALA A 84 0.18 -12.38 -4.14
C ALA A 84 0.75 -11.12 -4.81
N ALA A 85 -0.11 -10.29 -5.40
CA ALA A 85 0.27 -9.01 -5.98
C ALA A 85 0.36 -7.87 -4.94
N GLY A 86 0.28 -8.16 -3.63
CA GLY A 86 0.42 -7.17 -2.55
C GLY A 86 -0.69 -6.12 -2.53
N ARG A 87 -1.85 -6.44 -3.09
CA ARG A 87 -2.93 -5.48 -3.35
C ARG A 87 -3.62 -4.95 -2.09
N PHE A 88 -3.58 -5.75 -1.04
CA PHE A 88 -4.16 -5.46 0.26
C PHE A 88 -3.13 -4.93 1.26
N ASP A 89 -1.85 -4.88 0.86
CA ASP A 89 -0.77 -4.41 1.73
C ASP A 89 -0.97 -2.93 2.05
N GLY A 90 -1.05 -2.63 3.34
CA GLY A 90 -1.30 -1.28 3.78
C GLY A 90 -2.72 -0.77 3.51
N ALA A 91 -3.69 -1.67 3.26
CA ALA A 91 -5.10 -1.30 3.17
C ALA A 91 -5.62 -0.86 4.54
N SER A 92 -6.42 0.20 4.59
CA SER A 92 -7.05 0.63 5.84
C SER A 92 -8.27 -0.22 6.13
N VAL A 93 -8.39 -0.69 7.36
CA VAL A 93 -9.52 -1.48 7.82
C VAL A 93 -10.21 -0.73 8.95
N GLU A 94 -11.53 -0.67 8.85
CA GLU A 94 -12.40 -0.18 9.90
C GLU A 94 -13.44 -1.25 10.23
N VAL A 95 -13.52 -1.60 11.50
CA VAL A 95 -14.51 -2.52 12.06
C VAL A 95 -15.47 -1.69 12.89
N PHE A 96 -16.75 -1.77 12.55
CA PHE A 96 -17.79 -1.02 13.23
C PHE A 96 -19.07 -1.84 13.29
N MET A 97 -19.99 -1.41 14.16
CA MET A 97 -21.27 -2.03 14.36
C MET A 97 -22.38 -1.10 13.91
N VAL A 98 -23.40 -1.68 13.29
CA VAL A 98 -24.63 -1.00 12.87
C VAL A 98 -25.85 -1.80 13.32
N ASP A 99 -26.99 -1.13 13.41
CA ASP A 99 -28.27 -1.82 13.48
C ASP A 99 -28.69 -2.22 12.06
N TRP A 100 -28.85 -3.51 11.79
CA TRP A 100 -29.18 -4.00 10.45
C TRP A 100 -30.60 -3.59 9.98
N GLN A 101 -31.51 -3.20 10.88
CA GLN A 101 -32.83 -2.67 10.53
C GLN A 101 -32.76 -1.24 10.01
N ALA A 102 -31.77 -0.47 10.48
CA ALA A 102 -31.55 0.91 10.05
C ALA A 102 -30.03 1.19 9.97
N PRO A 103 -29.35 0.68 8.93
CA PRO A 103 -27.88 0.69 8.90
C PRO A 103 -27.26 2.09 8.84
N ASP A 104 -28.01 3.09 8.37
CA ASP A 104 -27.59 4.49 8.29
C ASP A 104 -27.94 5.31 9.55
N ALA A 105 -28.64 4.73 10.54
CA ALA A 105 -29.04 5.43 11.77
C ALA A 105 -27.86 5.68 12.75
N GLY A 106 -26.69 5.10 12.46
CA GLY A 106 -25.48 5.33 13.23
C GLY A 106 -24.50 4.17 13.15
N GLN A 107 -23.22 4.50 13.27
CA GLN A 107 -22.12 3.55 13.27
C GLN A 107 -21.38 3.68 14.59
N GLN A 108 -21.16 2.55 15.28
CA GLN A 108 -20.27 2.48 16.44
C GLN A 108 -18.97 1.81 16.01
N ARG A 109 -17.90 2.59 15.91
CA ARG A 109 -16.58 2.06 15.59
C ARG A 109 -16.09 1.16 16.74
N LEU A 110 -15.62 -0.03 16.39
CA LEU A 110 -15.05 -1.01 17.30
C LEU A 110 -13.52 -1.00 17.21
N ALA A 111 -12.98 -1.00 16.00
CA ALA A 111 -11.54 -0.97 15.75
C ALA A 111 -11.22 -0.28 14.42
N CYS A 112 -10.00 0.24 14.30
CA CYS A 112 -9.46 0.70 13.03
C CYS A 112 -7.96 0.41 12.99
N GLY A 113 -7.44 0.16 11.81
CA GLY A 113 -6.01 -0.07 11.62
C GLY A 113 -5.65 -0.19 10.16
N THR A 114 -4.41 -0.64 9.92
CA THR A 114 -3.89 -0.90 8.58
C THR A 114 -3.43 -2.35 8.49
N LEU A 115 -3.78 -3.05 7.42
CA LEU A 115 -3.25 -4.38 7.18
C LEU A 115 -1.73 -4.31 6.96
N GLY A 116 -1.01 -5.20 7.63
CA GLY A 116 0.36 -5.54 7.29
C GLY A 116 0.43 -6.30 5.95
N THR A 117 1.54 -7.01 5.75
CA THR A 117 1.67 -7.94 4.64
C THR A 117 0.65 -9.06 4.81
N VAL A 118 -0.10 -9.34 3.75
CA VAL A 118 -1.09 -10.42 3.75
C VAL A 118 -0.47 -11.71 3.23
N GLU A 119 -0.45 -12.74 4.07
CA GLU A 119 0.02 -14.07 3.67
C GLU A 119 -1.17 -14.97 3.32
N SER A 120 -1.03 -15.72 2.23
CA SER A 120 -1.98 -16.77 1.87
C SER A 120 -1.76 -17.96 2.81
N GLY A 121 -2.83 -18.56 3.32
CA GLY A 121 -2.73 -19.82 4.04
C GLY A 121 -2.13 -20.93 3.16
N THR A 122 -1.55 -21.95 3.79
CA THR A 122 -0.80 -23.03 3.12
C THR A 122 -1.64 -23.96 2.23
N ASP A 123 -2.96 -23.94 2.36
CA ASP A 123 -3.91 -24.72 1.56
C ASP A 123 -4.85 -23.83 0.75
N ALA A 124 -5.28 -24.30 -0.44
CA ALA A 124 -6.20 -23.58 -1.32
C ALA A 124 -7.58 -23.26 -0.69
N ASP A 125 -7.95 -23.94 0.40
CA ASP A 125 -9.15 -23.69 1.22
C ASP A 125 -8.83 -22.97 2.55
N SER A 126 -7.55 -22.74 2.85
CA SER A 126 -7.15 -21.99 4.03
C SER A 126 -7.16 -20.50 3.70
N GLY A 127 -7.87 -19.72 4.50
CA GLY A 127 -8.00 -18.28 4.33
C GLY A 127 -6.65 -17.54 4.37
N PHE A 128 -6.73 -16.22 4.49
CA PHE A 128 -5.55 -15.37 4.65
C PHE A 128 -5.35 -15.07 6.14
N THR A 129 -4.09 -14.83 6.52
CA THR A 129 -3.79 -14.24 7.83
C THR A 129 -3.12 -12.90 7.59
N ALA A 130 -3.62 -11.88 8.27
CA ALA A 130 -3.03 -10.55 8.20
C ALA A 130 -3.01 -9.93 9.59
N ALA A 131 -1.85 -9.43 9.99
CA ALA A 131 -1.74 -8.62 11.19
C ALA A 131 -2.37 -7.24 10.91
N LEU A 132 -3.35 -6.84 11.72
CA LEU A 132 -3.84 -5.48 11.72
C LEU A 132 -2.98 -4.67 12.68
N ARG A 133 -2.35 -3.63 12.13
CA ARG A 133 -1.59 -2.67 12.92
C ARG A 133 -2.53 -1.55 13.34
N GLY A 134 -2.69 -1.37 14.65
CA GLY A 134 -3.48 -0.28 15.23
C GLY A 134 -2.90 1.10 14.90
N PRO A 135 -3.64 2.19 15.22
CA PRO A 135 -3.20 3.56 14.99
C PRO A 135 -1.90 3.92 15.73
N THR A 136 -1.61 3.27 16.87
CA THR A 136 -0.38 3.45 17.64
C THR A 136 0.88 3.02 16.88
N ALA A 137 0.77 2.17 15.86
CA ALA A 137 1.89 1.82 14.98
C ALA A 137 2.52 3.05 14.30
N MET A 138 1.75 4.13 14.10
CA MET A 138 2.27 5.39 13.57
C MET A 138 3.22 6.09 14.54
N LEU A 139 3.09 5.87 15.86
CA LEU A 139 3.94 6.47 16.89
C LEU A 139 5.32 5.81 16.98
N ALA A 140 5.46 4.58 16.47
CA ALA A 140 6.75 3.89 16.39
C ALA A 140 7.63 4.43 15.25
N ALA A 141 7.08 5.23 14.34
CA ALA A 141 7.85 5.83 13.26
C ALA A 141 8.83 6.87 13.80
N THR A 142 10.09 6.79 13.38
CA THR A 142 11.11 7.78 13.73
C THR A 142 10.70 9.16 13.20
N ALA A 143 10.42 10.09 14.12
CA ALA A 143 9.99 11.45 13.78
C ALA A 143 11.11 12.37 13.28
N VAL A 144 12.37 11.95 13.46
CA VAL A 144 13.56 12.74 13.11
C VAL A 144 14.23 12.16 11.88
N GLU A 145 14.62 13.04 10.96
CA GLU A 145 15.38 12.62 9.77
C GLU A 145 16.80 12.21 10.15
N SER A 146 17.27 11.12 9.55
CA SER A 146 18.68 10.77 9.60
C SER A 146 19.50 11.74 8.74
N TYR A 147 20.66 12.10 9.24
CA TYR A 147 21.67 12.84 8.50
C TYR A 147 22.39 11.90 7.55
N ALA A 148 22.31 12.14 6.23
CA ALA A 148 22.76 11.19 5.22
C ALA A 148 23.15 11.89 3.91
N PRO A 149 24.12 11.35 3.14
CA PRO A 149 24.53 11.93 1.86
C PRO A 149 23.46 11.82 0.77
N GLU A 150 22.55 10.87 0.85
CA GLU A 150 21.45 10.68 -0.09
C GLU A 150 20.31 11.67 0.14
N CYS A 151 19.62 12.04 -0.95
CA CYS A 151 18.41 12.86 -0.89
C CYS A 151 17.28 12.11 -0.17
N ARG A 152 16.66 12.76 0.82
CA ARG A 152 15.48 12.23 1.51
C ARG A 152 14.14 12.56 0.85
N ALA A 153 14.14 13.35 -0.23
CA ALA A 153 12.91 13.71 -0.94
C ALA A 153 12.56 12.69 -2.02
N GLU A 154 11.26 12.49 -2.26
CA GLU A 154 10.77 11.74 -3.40
C GLU A 154 10.75 12.59 -4.66
N LEU A 155 11.08 11.98 -5.80
CA LEU A 155 11.15 12.72 -7.06
C LEU A 155 9.78 13.30 -7.41
N GLY A 156 9.69 14.63 -7.46
CA GLY A 156 8.45 15.35 -7.75
C GLY A 156 7.53 15.60 -6.55
N ASP A 157 7.94 15.24 -5.33
CA ASP A 157 7.22 15.64 -4.12
C ASP A 157 7.34 17.16 -3.85
N GLY A 158 6.64 17.65 -2.81
CA GLY A 158 6.67 19.07 -2.45
C GLY A 158 8.03 19.59 -1.96
N ARG A 159 8.94 18.70 -1.54
CA ARG A 159 10.28 19.04 -1.07
C ARG A 159 11.30 19.09 -2.21
N CYS A 160 11.17 18.18 -3.18
CA CYS A 160 11.96 18.03 -4.39
C CYS A 160 11.56 19.07 -5.45
N ARG A 161 10.26 19.25 -5.69
CA ARG A 161 9.67 20.24 -6.61
C ARG A 161 10.05 20.07 -8.09
N VAL A 162 10.68 18.97 -8.48
CA VAL A 162 10.93 18.65 -9.89
C VAL A 162 9.58 18.44 -10.60
N ALA A 163 9.37 19.14 -11.71
CA ALA A 163 8.16 18.94 -12.50
C ALA A 163 8.19 17.56 -13.16
N MET A 164 7.21 16.71 -12.82
CA MET A 164 7.09 15.37 -13.40
C MET A 164 6.50 15.34 -14.81
N ARG A 165 6.01 16.49 -15.30
CA ARG A 165 5.56 16.62 -16.69
C ARG A 165 6.73 16.32 -17.64
N GLY A 166 6.51 15.39 -18.57
CA GLY A 166 7.55 14.93 -19.50
C GLY A 166 8.57 13.95 -18.89
N ARG A 167 8.39 13.54 -17.63
CA ARG A 167 9.20 12.50 -16.96
C ARG A 167 8.39 11.24 -16.68
N THR A 168 7.31 11.10 -17.44
CA THR A 168 6.41 9.95 -17.40
C THR A 168 6.22 9.44 -18.81
N LEU A 169 6.23 8.12 -18.96
CA LEU A 169 5.98 7.45 -20.23
C LEU A 169 4.81 6.50 -20.06
N ARG A 170 3.87 6.52 -20.99
CA ARG A 170 2.87 5.45 -21.11
C ARG A 170 3.41 4.41 -22.06
N ALA A 171 3.50 3.17 -21.59
CA ALA A 171 4.09 2.06 -22.33
C ALA A 171 3.13 0.87 -22.39
N LEU A 172 3.33 0.03 -23.40
CA LEU A 172 2.62 -1.24 -23.56
C LEU A 172 3.57 -2.39 -23.24
N VAL A 173 3.10 -3.32 -22.41
CA VAL A 173 3.78 -4.60 -22.17
C VAL A 173 3.70 -5.44 -23.44
N VAL A 174 4.82 -5.92 -23.94
CA VAL A 174 4.92 -6.78 -25.14
C VAL A 174 5.12 -8.23 -24.72
N ALA A 175 5.92 -8.46 -23.70
CA ALA A 175 6.16 -9.76 -23.12
C ALA A 175 6.44 -9.64 -21.62
N ASP A 176 6.25 -10.75 -20.93
CA ASP A 176 6.62 -10.98 -19.55
C ASP A 176 7.51 -12.22 -19.57
N ASP A 177 8.81 -12.03 -19.33
CA ASP A 177 9.82 -13.10 -19.37
C ASP A 177 10.50 -13.26 -18.00
N ASP A 178 11.31 -14.31 -17.84
CA ASP A 178 11.98 -14.60 -16.57
C ASP A 178 12.96 -13.49 -16.13
N SER A 179 13.36 -12.58 -17.04
CA SER A 179 14.27 -11.46 -16.77
C SER A 179 13.54 -10.15 -16.44
N GLY A 180 12.26 -10.05 -16.75
CA GLY A 180 11.39 -8.93 -16.40
C GLY A 180 10.32 -8.63 -17.44
N LEU A 181 9.71 -7.45 -17.31
CA LEU A 181 8.67 -6.98 -18.22
C LEU A 181 9.28 -6.28 -19.43
N VAL A 182 8.89 -6.69 -20.63
CA VAL A 182 9.36 -6.12 -21.89
C VAL A 182 8.37 -5.09 -22.42
N PHE A 183 8.86 -3.89 -22.75
CA PHE A 183 8.03 -2.77 -23.20
C PHE A 183 8.31 -2.33 -24.63
N ALA A 184 7.25 -1.96 -25.35
CA ALA A 184 7.38 -1.38 -26.69
C ALA A 184 7.98 0.04 -26.61
N GLY A 185 9.02 0.30 -27.42
CA GLY A 185 9.55 1.66 -27.60
C GLY A 185 10.36 2.20 -26.41
N LEU A 186 10.85 1.32 -25.54
CA LEU A 186 11.65 1.71 -24.37
C LEU A 186 13.16 1.83 -24.65
N ALA A 187 13.63 1.25 -25.76
CA ALA A 187 15.06 1.21 -26.09
C ALA A 187 15.69 2.61 -26.16
N GLY A 188 16.77 2.80 -25.41
CA GLY A 188 17.49 4.07 -25.28
C GLY A 188 16.97 4.99 -24.18
N LEU A 189 15.88 4.62 -23.50
CA LEU A 189 15.27 5.37 -22.38
C LEU A 189 15.19 4.53 -21.11
N GLU A 190 15.54 3.26 -21.15
CA GLU A 190 15.30 2.29 -20.07
C GLU A 190 16.03 2.68 -18.78
N THR A 191 17.25 3.22 -18.91
CA THR A 191 18.07 3.65 -17.77
C THR A 191 17.48 4.85 -17.04
N ASP A 192 16.65 5.65 -17.70
CA ASP A 192 15.97 6.77 -17.05
C ASP A 192 14.93 6.32 -16.01
N PHE A 193 14.47 5.09 -16.10
CA PHE A 193 13.42 4.54 -15.25
C PHE A 193 13.96 3.69 -14.09
N ILE A 194 15.27 3.45 -13.99
CA ILE A 194 15.90 2.80 -12.82
C ILE A 194 15.64 3.67 -11.58
N ASP A 195 15.28 3.04 -10.46
CA ASP A 195 14.78 3.69 -9.24
C ASP A 195 13.48 4.47 -9.44
N GLY A 196 12.80 4.22 -10.55
CA GLY A 196 11.49 4.77 -10.88
C GLY A 196 10.37 3.90 -10.35
N ARG A 197 9.16 4.20 -10.81
CA ARG A 197 7.97 3.42 -10.49
C ARG A 197 7.16 3.14 -11.73
N LEU A 198 6.53 1.98 -11.72
CA LEU A 198 5.55 1.52 -12.69
C LEU A 198 4.19 1.51 -12.00
N ARG A 199 3.14 1.98 -12.68
CA ARG A 199 1.75 1.79 -12.29
C ARG A 199 0.96 1.17 -13.43
N VAL A 200 0.21 0.12 -13.13
CA VAL A 200 -0.71 -0.49 -14.10
C VAL A 200 -1.95 0.39 -14.26
N LEU A 201 -2.33 0.69 -15.49
CA LEU A 201 -3.46 1.59 -15.78
C LEU A 201 -4.77 0.84 -16.04
N GLU A 202 -4.71 -0.36 -16.59
CA GLU A 202 -5.86 -1.11 -17.09
C GLU A 202 -5.72 -2.61 -16.82
N GLY A 203 -6.83 -3.34 -16.92
CA GLY A 203 -6.86 -4.79 -16.74
C GLY A 203 -6.96 -5.23 -15.28
N PRO A 204 -6.80 -6.54 -15.01
CA PRO A 204 -7.03 -7.11 -13.69
C PRO A 204 -6.07 -6.56 -12.64
N MET A 205 -4.86 -6.13 -13.05
CA MET A 205 -3.81 -5.60 -12.18
C MET A 205 -3.80 -4.07 -12.06
N ALA A 206 -4.84 -3.39 -12.54
CA ALA A 206 -4.93 -1.93 -12.50
C ALA A 206 -4.74 -1.36 -11.08
N GLY A 207 -4.01 -0.25 -10.99
CA GLY A 207 -3.73 0.44 -9.72
C GLY A 207 -2.52 -0.09 -8.95
N ILE A 208 -2.01 -1.28 -9.28
CA ILE A 208 -0.79 -1.81 -8.66
C ILE A 208 0.43 -0.98 -9.08
N GLU A 209 1.27 -0.68 -8.10
CA GLU A 209 2.53 0.02 -8.29
C GLU A 209 3.72 -0.86 -7.90
N ARG A 210 4.83 -0.73 -8.66
CA ARG A 210 6.09 -1.46 -8.42
C ARG A 210 7.27 -0.54 -8.63
N ARG A 211 8.35 -0.76 -7.86
CA ARG A 211 9.60 -0.05 -8.07
C ARG A 211 10.39 -0.74 -9.17
N ILE A 212 11.02 0.05 -10.03
CA ILE A 212 11.90 -0.45 -11.07
C ILE A 212 13.31 -0.51 -10.49
N VAL A 213 13.86 -1.72 -10.37
CA VAL A 213 15.18 -1.95 -9.77
C VAL A 213 16.29 -2.00 -10.81
N ASP A 214 15.96 -2.34 -12.05
CA ASP A 214 16.95 -2.54 -13.11
C ASP A 214 16.31 -2.41 -14.48
N ALA A 215 17.14 -2.17 -15.49
CA ALA A 215 16.71 -1.95 -16.85
C ALA A 215 17.76 -2.43 -17.86
N ALA A 216 17.34 -3.16 -18.89
CA ALA A 216 18.19 -3.65 -19.96
C ALA A 216 17.47 -3.61 -21.32
N GLY A 217 17.88 -2.71 -22.22
CA GLY A 217 17.29 -2.57 -23.55
C GLY A 217 15.80 -2.17 -23.48
N THR A 218 14.90 -3.13 -23.64
CA THR A 218 13.45 -2.92 -23.53
C THR A 218 12.84 -3.57 -22.29
N THR A 219 13.64 -4.23 -21.47
CA THR A 219 13.19 -5.00 -20.30
C THR A 219 13.41 -4.20 -19.02
N LEU A 220 12.40 -4.14 -18.16
CA LEU A 220 12.49 -3.58 -16.81
C LEU A 220 12.29 -4.69 -15.78
N ARG A 221 13.16 -4.71 -14.77
CA ARG A 221 13.04 -5.58 -13.61
C ARG A 221 12.39 -4.83 -12.46
N LEU A 222 11.44 -5.46 -11.81
CA LEU A 222 10.70 -4.91 -10.68
C LEU A 222 11.27 -5.44 -9.35
N ASP A 223 10.98 -4.73 -8.26
CA ASP A 223 11.32 -5.13 -6.89
C ASP A 223 10.58 -6.41 -6.46
N GLU A 224 9.31 -6.51 -6.85
CA GLU A 224 8.48 -7.69 -6.67
C GLU A 224 7.89 -8.13 -8.01
N ALA A 225 7.78 -9.45 -8.19
CA ALA A 225 7.22 -10.01 -9.41
C ALA A 225 5.77 -9.54 -9.61
N LEU A 226 5.44 -9.15 -10.84
CA LEU A 226 4.10 -8.74 -11.21
C LEU A 226 3.80 -9.28 -12.61
N ALA A 227 2.93 -10.29 -12.67
CA ALA A 227 2.53 -10.90 -13.93
C ALA A 227 1.57 -9.98 -14.69
N LEU A 228 1.94 -9.57 -15.91
CA LEU A 228 1.11 -8.72 -16.75
C LEU A 228 0.88 -9.36 -18.12
N ALA A 229 -0.38 -9.34 -18.58
CA ALA A 229 -0.71 -9.82 -19.92
C ALA A 229 -0.10 -8.90 -20.99
N THR A 230 0.34 -9.47 -22.11
CA THR A 230 0.72 -8.71 -23.31
C THR A 230 -0.40 -7.75 -23.73
N GLY A 231 -0.03 -6.51 -24.05
CA GLY A 231 -0.95 -5.42 -24.36
C GLY A 231 -1.39 -4.60 -23.15
N SER A 232 -1.00 -4.99 -21.93
CA SER A 232 -1.30 -4.21 -20.72
C SER A 232 -0.68 -2.81 -20.79
N ARG A 233 -1.48 -1.79 -20.45
CA ARG A 233 -1.03 -0.40 -20.41
C ARG A 233 -0.50 -0.05 -19.03
N VAL A 234 0.70 0.50 -18.99
CA VAL A 234 1.32 0.98 -17.76
C VAL A 234 1.77 2.43 -17.92
N GLN A 235 1.90 3.10 -16.79
CA GLN A 235 2.57 4.38 -16.68
C GLN A 235 3.90 4.17 -15.94
N LEU A 236 4.98 4.64 -16.54
CA LEU A 236 6.33 4.65 -15.98
C LEU A 236 6.66 6.08 -15.56
N TRP A 237 7.27 6.23 -14.39
CA TRP A 237 7.88 7.48 -13.94
C TRP A 237 9.39 7.28 -13.89
N GLN A 238 10.13 8.27 -14.40
CA GLN A 238 11.59 8.28 -14.27
C GLN A 238 12.00 8.17 -12.80
N GLY A 239 13.13 7.51 -12.56
CA GLY A 239 13.66 7.32 -11.22
C GLY A 239 14.71 8.32 -10.82
N CYS A 240 15.08 8.26 -9.54
CA CYS A 240 16.09 9.10 -8.93
C CYS A 240 16.94 8.24 -7.98
N ASP A 241 18.23 8.14 -8.27
CA ASP A 241 19.24 7.43 -7.47
C ASP A 241 19.55 8.13 -6.13
N LYS A 242 18.85 9.24 -5.84
CA LYS A 242 19.00 10.10 -4.65
C LYS A 242 20.39 10.74 -4.51
N ARG A 243 21.26 10.67 -5.53
CA ARG A 243 22.61 11.26 -5.48
C ARG A 243 22.60 12.73 -5.87
N PHE A 244 23.48 13.51 -5.24
CA PHE A 244 23.59 14.94 -5.50
C PHE A 244 24.04 15.25 -6.94
N ALA A 245 24.98 14.47 -7.49
CA ALA A 245 25.46 14.63 -8.87
C ALA A 245 24.29 14.51 -9.87
N THR A 246 23.51 13.42 -9.77
CA THR A 246 22.32 13.18 -10.60
C THR A 246 21.26 14.26 -10.40
N CYS A 247 21.00 14.67 -9.14
CA CYS A 247 20.07 15.75 -8.83
C CYS A 247 20.45 17.08 -9.52
N ARG A 248 21.74 17.40 -9.53
CA ARG A 248 22.28 18.61 -10.18
C ARG A 248 22.28 18.51 -11.70
N GLU A 249 22.78 17.40 -12.24
CA GLU A 249 23.09 17.27 -13.67
C GLU A 249 21.87 16.86 -14.49
N ARG A 250 21.13 15.84 -14.04
CA ARG A 250 19.96 15.31 -14.76
C ARG A 250 18.71 16.16 -14.52
N PHE A 251 18.54 16.68 -13.30
CA PHE A 251 17.33 17.40 -12.92
C PHE A 251 17.51 18.91 -12.73
N GLY A 252 18.75 19.43 -12.69
CA GLY A 252 18.99 20.85 -12.43
C GLY A 252 18.49 21.32 -11.06
N ASN A 253 18.36 20.42 -10.08
CA ASN A 253 17.56 20.64 -8.87
C ASN A 253 18.39 20.66 -7.57
N ALA A 254 19.67 21.04 -7.67
CA ALA A 254 20.59 21.06 -6.52
C ALA A 254 20.06 21.91 -5.34
N MET A 255 19.33 23.00 -5.61
CA MET A 255 18.79 23.89 -4.56
C MET A 255 17.73 23.23 -3.67
N ASN A 256 17.00 22.22 -4.18
CA ASN A 256 15.96 21.51 -3.42
C ASN A 256 16.44 20.15 -2.91
N PHE A 257 17.74 19.86 -3.00
CA PHE A 257 18.32 18.62 -2.47
C PHE A 257 18.12 18.54 -0.95
N ARG A 258 17.63 17.39 -0.46
CA ARG A 258 17.30 17.15 0.96
C ARG A 258 18.22 16.10 1.58
N GLY A 259 19.50 16.18 1.25
CA GLY A 259 20.55 15.35 1.82
C GLY A 259 21.79 16.21 2.04
N GLU A 260 22.81 15.62 2.64
CA GLU A 260 24.04 16.32 2.98
C GLU A 260 25.22 15.72 2.20
N PRO A 261 25.52 16.19 0.98
CA PRO A 261 26.43 15.51 0.05
C PRO A 261 27.90 15.52 0.47
N HIS A 262 28.26 16.35 1.46
CA HIS A 262 29.63 16.54 1.94
C HIS A 262 29.86 15.95 3.33
N VAL A 263 28.95 15.10 3.81
CA VAL A 263 29.12 14.44 5.09
C VAL A 263 30.34 13.53 5.02
N PRO A 264 31.33 13.73 5.89
CA PRO A 264 32.48 12.84 5.96
C PRO A 264 32.01 11.45 6.37
N GLY A 265 32.49 10.41 5.68
CA GLY A 265 32.28 9.03 6.10
C GLY A 265 32.87 8.78 7.48
N GLY A 266 32.42 7.71 8.15
CA GLY A 266 32.97 7.30 9.45
C GLY A 266 34.47 7.02 9.43
N ASP A 267 35.03 6.73 8.24
CA ASP A 267 36.47 6.55 8.00
C ASP A 267 37.28 7.85 8.17
N VAL A 268 36.66 9.02 7.96
CA VAL A 268 37.32 10.31 8.19
C VAL A 268 37.44 10.62 9.69
N LEU A 269 36.50 10.13 10.50
CA LEU A 269 36.53 10.32 11.96
C LEU A 269 37.67 9.53 12.64
N THR A 270 38.15 8.45 12.02
CA THR A 270 39.26 7.64 12.54
C THR A 270 40.63 8.02 11.96
N ARG A 271 40.69 9.00 11.04
CA ARG A 271 41.96 9.53 10.54
C ARG A 271 42.58 10.42 11.61
N PHE A 272 43.60 9.90 12.28
CA PHE A 272 44.54 10.74 13.02
C PHE A 272 45.34 11.58 12.01
N GLY A 273 45.39 12.90 12.23
CA GLY A 273 46.19 13.81 11.43
C GLY A 273 47.66 13.41 11.51
N GLY A 274 48.17 12.73 10.49
CA GLY A 274 49.60 12.54 10.29
C GLY A 274 50.20 13.87 9.85
N ASN A 275 51.27 14.30 10.54
CA ASN A 275 52.11 15.43 10.16
C ASN A 275 52.62 15.32 8.71
#